data_AF-A0A379UMX8-F1
#
_entry.id   AF-A0A379UMX8-F1
#
_cell.length_a   1.000
_cell.length_b   1.000
_cell.length_c   1.000
_cell.angle_alpha   90.00
_cell.angle_beta   90.00
_cell.angle_gamma   90.00
#
_symmetry.space_group_name_H-M   'P 1'
#
loop_
_entity.id
_entity.type
_entity.pdbx_description
1 polymer ?
#
loop_
_entity_poly.entity_id
_entity_poly.type
_entity_poly.pdbx_seq_one_letter_code
_entity_poly.pdbx_strand_id
1 'polypeptide(L)'
;MPDSLPQERQRSGLLCAAAGRLDALRQPLTHNRLCDLASQFCAGMADVDSETRSGFYTVRSISLPVYRRLLRDQHSHSVCLQQALLHLLAWKSDSPWARQQAQRLLWLGGVLGDKGEFALMTLDDELRERQIGWPGLWSLLAVTGFLAKFPAGPIFAD
;
A
#
# COMPACT_ATOMS: atom_id res chain seq x y z
N MET A 1 18.64 10.52 9.18
CA MET A 1 17.28 10.05 8.89
C MET A 1 16.71 9.41 10.15
N PRO A 2 15.72 10.00 10.83
CA PRO A 2 15.06 9.32 11.94
C PRO A 2 13.63 8.85 11.59
N ASP A 3 13.27 7.70 12.16
CA ASP A 3 11.92 7.20 12.48
C ASP A 3 10.97 6.62 11.42
N SER A 4 11.48 6.03 10.32
CA SER A 4 10.63 5.19 9.44
C SER A 4 10.52 3.72 9.89
N LEU A 5 11.60 3.14 10.42
CA LEU A 5 11.66 1.75 10.88
C LEU A 5 10.64 1.37 11.99
N PRO A 6 10.28 2.25 12.95
CA PRO A 6 9.27 1.94 13.97
C PRO A 6 7.88 1.72 13.34
N GLN A 7 7.47 2.61 12.43
CA GLN A 7 6.15 2.56 11.79
C GLN A 7 6.01 1.34 10.86
N GLU A 8 7.06 0.98 10.13
CA GLU A 8 7.06 -0.20 9.25
C GLU A 8 6.88 -1.51 10.01
N ARG A 9 7.58 -1.67 11.14
CA ARG A 9 7.45 -2.82 12.03
C ARG A 9 6.07 -2.85 12.70
N GLN A 10 5.55 -1.68 13.07
CA GLN A 10 4.24 -1.54 13.70
C GLN A 10 3.10 -2.05 12.81
N ARG A 11 3.05 -1.64 11.53
CA ARG A 11 2.01 -2.08 10.56
C ARG A 11 1.96 -3.60 10.43
N SER A 12 3.12 -4.24 10.24
CA SER A 12 3.23 -5.69 10.07
C SER A 12 2.84 -6.43 11.36
N GLY A 13 3.30 -5.94 12.52
CA GLY A 13 2.96 -6.51 13.82
C GLY A 13 1.45 -6.46 14.11
N LEU A 14 0.80 -5.35 13.80
CA LEU A 14 -0.65 -5.19 14.01
C LEU A 14 -1.48 -6.08 13.09
N LEU A 15 -1.13 -6.19 11.81
CA LEU A 15 -1.79 -7.12 10.90
C LEU A 15 -1.59 -8.58 11.31
N CYS A 16 -0.41 -8.92 11.82
CA CYS A 16 -0.13 -10.25 12.36
C CYS A 16 -0.98 -10.54 13.61
N ALA A 17 -1.05 -9.59 14.55
CA ALA A 17 -1.90 -9.70 15.73
C ALA A 17 -3.39 -9.83 15.35
N ALA A 18 -3.85 -9.05 14.37
CA ALA A 18 -5.23 -9.11 13.87
C ALA A 18 -5.53 -10.48 13.25
N ALA A 19 -4.62 -11.01 12.43
CA ALA A 19 -4.74 -12.34 11.86
C ALA A 19 -4.83 -13.42 12.95
N GLY A 20 -3.95 -13.38 13.95
CA GLY A 20 -3.97 -14.32 15.06
C GLY A 20 -5.25 -14.26 15.89
N ARG A 21 -5.78 -13.06 16.14
CA ARG A 21 -7.05 -12.89 16.87
C ARG A 21 -8.25 -13.41 16.07
N LEU A 22 -8.32 -13.12 14.77
CA LEU A 22 -9.38 -13.63 13.90
C LEU A 22 -9.34 -15.16 13.82
N ASP A 23 -8.14 -15.74 13.67
CA ASP A 23 -7.95 -17.20 13.64
C ASP A 23 -8.37 -17.86 14.95
N ALA A 24 -7.98 -17.29 16.10
CA ALA A 24 -8.40 -17.77 17.43
C ALA A 24 -9.93 -17.73 17.61
N LEU A 25 -10.61 -16.76 16.99
CA LEU A 25 -12.07 -16.64 16.99
C LEU A 25 -12.75 -17.45 15.86
N ARG A 26 -11.98 -18.23 15.08
CA ARG A 26 -12.45 -18.99 13.90
C ARG A 26 -13.18 -18.10 12.88
N GLN A 27 -12.79 -16.85 12.78
CA GLN A 27 -13.34 -15.91 11.81
C GLN A 27 -12.55 -15.93 10.50
N PRO A 28 -13.20 -15.70 9.35
CA PRO A 28 -12.52 -15.68 8.06
C PRO A 28 -11.49 -14.53 7.98
N LEU A 29 -10.28 -14.87 7.54
CA LEU A 29 -9.22 -13.91 7.24
C LEU A 29 -9.53 -13.21 5.92
N THR A 30 -10.14 -12.02 6.04
CA THR A 30 -10.46 -11.15 4.91
C THR A 30 -9.71 -9.84 5.09
N HIS A 31 -9.34 -9.19 3.98
CA HIS A 31 -8.53 -7.98 4.11
C HIS A 31 -9.27 -6.85 4.85
N ASN A 32 -10.60 -6.72 4.71
CA ASN A 32 -11.39 -5.74 5.47
C ASN A 32 -11.28 -6.01 6.97
N ARG A 33 -11.56 -7.25 7.43
CA ARG A 33 -11.48 -7.60 8.85
C ARG A 33 -10.07 -7.44 9.43
N LEU A 34 -9.05 -7.80 8.66
CA LEU A 34 -7.65 -7.62 9.06
C LEU A 34 -7.34 -6.14 9.31
N CYS A 35 -7.71 -5.27 8.37
CA CYS A 35 -7.48 -3.83 8.47
C CYS A 35 -8.30 -3.18 9.60
N ASP A 36 -9.57 -3.55 9.73
CA ASP A 36 -10.48 -2.98 10.73
C ASP A 36 -10.03 -3.37 12.14
N LEU A 37 -9.69 -4.65 12.37
CA LEU A 37 -9.21 -5.12 13.67
C LEU A 37 -7.82 -4.55 14.02
N ALA A 38 -6.92 -4.43 13.03
CA ALA A 38 -5.63 -3.78 13.25
C ALA A 38 -5.79 -2.31 13.67
N SER A 39 -6.75 -1.58 13.07
CA SER A 39 -7.09 -0.21 13.49
C SER A 39 -7.70 -0.19 14.90
N GLN A 40 -8.57 -1.14 15.24
CA GLN A 40 -9.17 -1.24 16.58
C GLN A 40 -8.13 -1.47 17.68
N PHE A 41 -7.10 -2.27 17.44
CA PHE A 41 -5.99 -2.44 18.39
C PHE A 41 -5.23 -1.14 18.68
N CYS A 42 -5.32 -0.18 17.78
CA CYS A 42 -4.72 1.13 17.92
C CYS A 42 -5.65 2.19 18.51
N ALA A 43 -6.93 1.88 18.74
CA ALA A 43 -7.89 2.80 19.33
C ALA A 43 -7.46 3.18 20.75
N GLY A 44 -6.89 4.38 20.92
CA GLY A 44 -6.37 4.88 22.20
C GLY A 44 -4.84 4.97 22.29
N MET A 45 -4.10 4.48 21.29
CA MET A 45 -2.65 4.66 21.23
C MET A 45 -2.31 6.01 20.57
N ALA A 46 -1.51 6.85 21.23
CA ALA A 46 -1.12 8.17 20.71
C ALA A 46 -0.15 8.06 19.51
N ASP A 47 0.80 7.12 19.56
CA ASP A 47 1.92 7.01 18.62
C ASP A 47 1.65 5.99 17.47
N VAL A 48 0.44 6.01 16.93
CA VAL A 48 0.08 5.17 15.78
C VAL A 48 -0.03 6.05 14.54
N ASP A 49 0.65 5.62 13.48
CA ASP A 49 0.67 6.32 12.20
C ASP A 49 -0.75 6.40 11.58
N SER A 50 -0.98 7.47 10.81
CA SER A 50 -2.31 7.79 10.26
C SER A 50 -2.86 6.70 9.34
N GLU A 51 -1.99 5.94 8.67
CA GLU A 51 -2.41 4.85 7.80
C GLU A 51 -3.03 3.72 8.62
N THR A 52 -2.33 3.28 9.67
CA THR A 52 -2.83 2.24 10.56
C THR A 52 -4.12 2.67 11.26
N ARG A 53 -4.16 3.91 11.76
CA ARG A 53 -5.35 4.46 12.44
C ARG A 53 -6.57 4.49 11.51
N SER A 54 -6.38 4.80 10.24
CA SER A 54 -7.44 4.80 9.22
C SER A 54 -7.79 3.40 8.68
N GLY A 55 -7.23 2.32 9.27
CA GLY A 55 -7.48 0.96 8.79
C GLY A 55 -6.93 0.75 7.39
N PHE A 56 -5.73 1.27 7.11
CA PHE A 56 -5.06 1.18 5.82
C PHE A 56 -5.86 1.75 4.65
N TYR A 57 -6.49 2.91 4.87
CA TYR A 57 -7.38 3.55 3.90
C TYR A 57 -6.72 3.75 2.52
N THR A 58 -5.46 4.18 2.48
CA THR A 58 -4.73 4.39 1.22
C THR A 58 -4.55 3.06 0.51
N VAL A 59 -4.16 2.01 1.23
CA VAL A 59 -3.99 0.69 0.60
C VAL A 59 -5.32 0.18 0.06
N ARG A 60 -6.39 0.24 0.86
CA ARG A 60 -7.72 -0.29 0.49
C ARG A 60 -8.34 0.46 -0.69
N SER A 61 -8.10 1.77 -0.79
CA SER A 61 -8.76 2.63 -1.77
C SER A 61 -7.92 2.90 -3.03
N ILE A 62 -6.59 2.84 -2.92
CA ILE A 62 -5.67 3.26 -3.99
C ILE A 62 -4.92 2.07 -4.58
N SER A 63 -4.06 1.42 -3.79
CA SER A 63 -3.10 0.45 -4.34
C SER A 63 -3.67 -0.95 -4.50
N LEU A 64 -4.49 -1.42 -3.56
CA LEU A 64 -5.03 -2.78 -3.58
C LEU A 64 -6.03 -3.04 -4.73
N PRO A 65 -6.95 -2.11 -5.08
CA PRO A 65 -7.82 -2.30 -6.23
C PRO A 65 -7.05 -2.42 -7.55
N VAL A 66 -6.00 -1.61 -7.72
CA VAL A 66 -5.10 -1.66 -8.88
C VAL A 66 -4.38 -3.01 -8.93
N TYR A 67 -3.76 -3.41 -7.82
CA TYR A 67 -3.04 -4.68 -7.73
C TYR A 67 -3.94 -5.88 -8.05
N ARG A 68 -5.14 -5.95 -7.45
CA ARG A 68 -6.09 -7.04 -7.68
C ARG A 68 -6.61 -7.08 -9.12
N ARG A 69 -6.86 -5.92 -9.73
CA ARG A 69 -7.24 -5.85 -11.14
C ARG A 69 -6.16 -6.47 -12.02
N LEU A 70 -4.90 -6.07 -11.83
CA LEU A 70 -3.78 -6.58 -12.62
C LEU A 70 -3.53 -8.07 -12.43
N LEU A 71 -3.69 -8.58 -11.20
CA LEU A 71 -3.65 -10.02 -10.95
C LEU A 71 -4.74 -10.78 -11.71
N ARG A 72 -5.97 -10.25 -11.72
CA ARG A 72 -7.08 -10.85 -12.48
C ARG A 72 -6.80 -10.84 -13.99
N ASP A 73 -6.16 -9.78 -14.46
CA ASP A 73 -5.74 -9.62 -15.84
C ASP A 73 -4.44 -10.42 -16.16
N GLN A 74 -4.00 -11.30 -15.23
CA GLN A 74 -2.87 -12.23 -15.36
C GLN A 74 -1.49 -11.59 -15.54
N HIS A 75 -1.32 -10.35 -15.09
CA HIS A 75 0.00 -9.71 -15.07
C HIS A 75 0.92 -10.31 -14.00
N SER A 76 2.23 -10.18 -14.21
CA SER A 76 3.23 -10.63 -13.24
C SER A 76 3.11 -9.85 -11.92
N HIS A 77 3.53 -10.48 -10.82
CA HIS A 77 3.53 -9.83 -9.50
C HIS A 77 4.38 -8.55 -9.48
N SER A 78 5.48 -8.52 -10.25
CA SER A 78 6.34 -7.33 -10.38
C SER A 78 5.57 -6.15 -10.97
N VAL A 79 4.89 -6.37 -12.10
CA VAL A 79 4.07 -5.34 -12.75
C VAL A 79 2.96 -4.86 -11.82
N CYS A 80 2.31 -5.78 -11.10
CA CYS A 80 1.29 -5.42 -10.12
C CYS A 80 1.82 -4.50 -9.02
N LEU A 81 3.01 -4.78 -8.47
CA LEU A 81 3.66 -3.95 -7.45
C LEU A 81 4.11 -2.60 -8.03
N GLN A 82 4.76 -2.59 -9.19
CA GLN A 82 5.26 -1.37 -9.82
C GLN A 82 4.11 -0.41 -10.17
N GLN A 83 2.99 -0.93 -10.68
CA GLN A 83 1.81 -0.10 -10.95
C GLN A 83 1.18 0.41 -9.65
N ALA A 84 1.02 -0.46 -8.64
CA ALA A 84 0.49 -0.05 -7.32
C ALA A 84 1.37 1.03 -6.65
N LEU A 85 2.69 0.89 -6.73
CA LEU A 85 3.68 1.88 -6.30
C LEU A 85 3.44 3.23 -6.98
N LEU A 86 3.27 3.23 -8.31
CA LEU A 86 3.06 4.46 -9.07
C LEU A 86 1.76 5.19 -8.65
N HIS A 87 0.69 4.44 -8.39
CA HIS A 87 -0.55 5.00 -7.83
C HIS A 87 -0.36 5.55 -6.40
N LEU A 88 0.40 4.87 -5.55
CA LEU A 88 0.73 5.37 -4.21
C LEU A 88 1.52 6.68 -4.29
N LEU A 89 2.52 6.75 -5.16
CA LEU A 89 3.32 7.96 -5.38
C LEU A 89 2.45 9.13 -5.86
N ALA A 90 1.57 8.89 -6.84
CA ALA A 90 0.68 9.92 -7.37
C ALA A 90 -0.28 10.49 -6.32
N TRP A 91 -0.72 9.66 -5.37
CA TRP A 91 -1.71 10.04 -4.35
C TRP A 91 -1.11 10.61 -3.07
N LYS A 92 -0.12 9.93 -2.48
CA LYS A 92 0.30 10.14 -1.08
C LYS A 92 1.72 10.67 -0.91
N SER A 93 2.50 10.85 -1.99
CA SER A 93 3.82 11.49 -1.89
C SER A 93 3.71 12.91 -1.35
N ASP A 94 4.54 13.26 -0.36
CA ASP A 94 4.64 14.61 0.19
C ASP A 94 5.24 15.61 -0.82
N SER A 95 6.03 15.12 -1.79
CA SER A 95 6.56 15.94 -2.87
C SER A 95 5.50 16.18 -3.96
N PRO A 96 5.08 17.44 -4.21
CA PRO A 96 4.14 17.76 -5.29
C PRO A 96 4.68 17.39 -6.67
N TRP A 97 5.99 17.56 -6.87
CA TRP A 97 6.66 17.20 -8.12
C TRP A 97 6.58 15.68 -8.37
N ALA A 98 6.86 14.87 -7.35
CA ALA A 98 6.77 13.41 -7.48
C ALA A 98 5.34 12.96 -7.77
N ARG A 99 4.33 13.59 -7.13
CA ARG A 99 2.91 13.33 -7.44
C ARG A 99 2.60 13.65 -8.90
N GLN A 100 3.05 14.80 -9.40
CA GLN A 100 2.81 15.22 -10.78
C GLN A 100 3.48 14.30 -11.80
N GLN A 101 4.73 13.89 -11.56
CA GLN A 101 5.45 12.97 -12.45
C GLN A 101 4.82 11.58 -12.46
N ALA A 102 4.45 11.05 -11.29
CA ALA A 102 3.75 9.78 -11.18
C ALA A 102 2.39 9.83 -11.92
N GLN A 103 1.63 10.91 -11.73
CA GLN A 103 0.38 11.14 -12.44
C GLN A 103 0.59 11.19 -13.96
N ARG A 104 1.61 11.92 -14.44
CA ARG A 104 1.94 11.98 -15.87
C ARG A 104 2.27 10.58 -16.42
N LEU A 105 3.05 9.79 -15.69
CA LEU A 105 3.38 8.43 -16.11
C LEU A 105 2.12 7.54 -16.15
N LEU A 106 1.22 7.66 -15.16
CA LEU A 106 -0.06 6.96 -15.18
C LEU A 106 -0.93 7.33 -16.39
N TRP A 107 -0.92 8.61 -16.80
CA TRP A 107 -1.65 9.07 -17.99
C TRP A 107 -1.14 8.42 -19.28
N LEU A 108 0.14 8.02 -19.32
CA LEU A 108 0.74 7.30 -20.45
C LEU A 108 0.53 5.77 -20.37
N GLY A 109 -0.28 5.28 -19.42
CA GLY A 109 -0.52 3.86 -19.19
C GLY A 109 0.27 3.28 -18.01
N GLY A 110 1.07 4.09 -17.32
CA GLY A 110 1.93 3.65 -16.24
C GLY A 110 2.97 2.63 -16.72
N VAL A 111 3.18 1.59 -15.93
CA VAL A 111 4.10 0.49 -16.24
C VAL A 111 3.63 -0.33 -17.44
N LEU A 112 2.33 -0.35 -17.69
CA LEU A 112 1.73 -1.02 -18.85
C LEU A 112 1.80 -0.20 -20.15
N GLY A 113 2.17 1.08 -20.06
CA GLY A 113 2.35 1.95 -21.20
C GLY A 113 3.55 1.54 -22.06
N ASP A 114 3.64 2.11 -23.27
CA ASP A 114 4.82 1.92 -24.11
C ASP A 114 6.07 2.42 -23.37
N LYS A 115 7.08 1.55 -23.25
CA LYS A 115 8.30 1.76 -22.45
C LYS A 115 8.02 2.12 -20.98
N GLY A 116 6.89 1.70 -20.42
CA GLY A 116 6.45 2.07 -19.07
C GLY A 116 7.43 1.71 -17.96
N GLU A 117 8.05 0.53 -18.03
CA GLU A 117 9.09 0.13 -17.07
C GLU A 117 10.33 1.03 -17.13
N PHE A 118 10.80 1.35 -18.33
CA PHE A 118 11.92 2.28 -18.52
C PHE A 118 11.59 3.69 -18.00
N ALA A 119 10.36 4.16 -18.25
CA ALA A 119 9.91 5.45 -17.75
C ALA A 119 9.80 5.46 -16.22
N LEU A 120 9.42 4.34 -15.59
CA LEU A 120 9.44 4.20 -14.14
C LEU A 120 10.87 4.22 -13.57
N MET A 121 11.83 3.55 -14.23
CA MET A 121 13.24 3.62 -13.83
C MET A 121 13.81 5.04 -13.95
N THR A 122 13.44 5.76 -15.02
CA THR A 122 13.83 7.16 -15.19
C THR A 122 13.27 8.03 -14.06
N LEU A 123 12.00 7.81 -13.68
CA LEU A 123 11.40 8.50 -12.54
C LEU A 123 12.12 8.18 -11.21
N ASP A 124 12.54 6.93 -10.99
CA ASP A 124 13.31 6.54 -9.80
C ASP A 124 14.65 7.30 -9.72
N ASP A 125 15.37 7.40 -10.85
CA ASP A 125 16.61 8.16 -10.93
C ASP A 125 16.37 9.66 -10.67
N GLU A 126 15.33 10.25 -11.26
CA GLU A 126 14.99 11.66 -11.02
C GLU A 126 14.62 11.95 -9.55
N LEU A 127 13.93 11.02 -8.87
CA LEU A 127 13.62 11.09 -7.45
C LEU A 127 14.90 11.04 -6.61
N ARG A 128 15.83 10.15 -6.95
CA ARG A 128 17.13 10.01 -6.28
C ARG A 128 17.97 11.27 -6.42
N GLU A 129 18.07 11.83 -7.63
CA GLU A 129 18.80 13.08 -7.89
C GLU A 129 18.25 14.25 -7.09
N ARG A 130 16.92 14.32 -6.94
CA ARG A 130 16.23 15.36 -6.15
C ARG A 130 16.21 15.07 -4.65
N GLN A 131 16.77 13.95 -4.23
CA GLN A 131 16.75 13.47 -2.84
C GLN A 131 15.32 13.36 -2.28
N ILE A 132 14.35 13.05 -3.15
CA ILE A 132 12.96 12.85 -2.76
C ILE A 132 12.81 11.42 -2.28
N GLY A 133 12.81 11.24 -0.97
CA GLY A 133 12.42 10.00 -0.33
C GLY A 133 10.97 10.04 0.12
N TRP A 134 10.32 8.88 0.18
CA TRP A 134 9.04 8.73 0.86
C TRP A 134 9.13 7.68 1.97
N PRO A 135 9.35 8.13 3.22
CA PRO A 135 9.35 7.25 4.39
C PRO A 135 8.05 6.45 4.48
N GLY A 136 8.15 5.12 4.59
CA GLY A 136 6.99 4.23 4.76
C GLY A 136 6.28 3.82 3.47
N LEU A 137 6.74 4.26 2.29
CA LEU A 137 6.23 3.78 1.00
C LEU A 137 6.35 2.25 0.87
N TRP A 138 7.52 1.71 1.23
CA TRP A 138 7.79 0.28 1.16
C TRP A 138 6.79 -0.53 2.00
N SER A 139 6.48 -0.09 3.22
CA SER A 139 5.51 -0.82 4.05
C SER A 139 4.09 -0.75 3.52
N LEU A 140 3.66 0.36 2.89
CA LEU A 140 2.36 0.39 2.19
C LEU A 140 2.32 -0.60 1.03
N LEU A 141 3.41 -0.68 0.27
CA LEU A 141 3.51 -1.61 -0.85
C LEU A 141 3.53 -3.07 -0.37
N ALA A 142 4.23 -3.35 0.72
CA ALA A 142 4.24 -4.67 1.36
C ALA A 142 2.84 -5.06 1.88
N VAL A 143 2.15 -4.15 2.57
CA VAL A 143 0.76 -4.37 3.01
C VAL A 143 -0.17 -4.60 1.81
N THR A 144 0.03 -3.88 0.70
CA THR A 144 -0.74 -4.10 -0.55
C THR A 144 -0.59 -5.54 -1.04
N GLY A 145 0.65 -6.01 -1.19
CA GLY A 145 0.93 -7.38 -1.65
C GLY A 145 0.42 -8.44 -0.67
N PHE A 146 0.51 -8.19 0.63
CA PHE A 146 -0.03 -9.07 1.68
C PHE A 146 -1.55 -9.17 1.62
N LEU A 147 -2.27 -8.03 1.63
CA LEU A 147 -3.74 -8.00 1.62
C LEU A 147 -4.32 -8.56 0.32
N ALA A 148 -3.59 -8.52 -0.79
CA ALA A 148 -4.00 -9.13 -2.05
C ALA A 148 -4.14 -10.66 -1.97
N LYS A 149 -3.50 -11.33 -0.99
CA LYS A 149 -3.63 -12.78 -0.76
C LYS A 149 -4.92 -13.17 -0.04
N PHE A 150 -5.64 -12.19 0.52
CA PHE A 150 -6.88 -12.43 1.25
C PHE A 150 -8.09 -11.96 0.43
N PRO A 151 -9.24 -12.66 0.54
CA PRO A 151 -10.47 -12.23 -0.09
C PRO A 151 -10.94 -10.87 0.44
N ALA A 152 -11.87 -10.26 -0.31
CA ALA A 152 -12.43 -8.97 0.06
C ALA A 152 -13.05 -9.01 1.48
N GLY A 153 -13.93 -9.99 1.67
CA GLY A 153 -14.77 -10.07 2.87
C GLY A 153 -15.83 -8.97 2.93
N PRO A 154 -16.68 -9.01 3.95
CA PRO A 154 -17.71 -8.01 4.13
C PRO A 154 -17.08 -6.65 4.48
N ILE A 155 -17.74 -5.56 4.08
CA ILE A 155 -17.32 -4.18 4.38
C ILE A 155 -17.67 -3.79 5.83
N PHE A 156 -18.66 -4.49 6.41
CA PHE A 156 -19.08 -4.34 7.79
C PHE A 156 -18.85 -5.67 8.51
N ALA A 157 -18.25 -5.63 9.70
CA ALA A 157 -18.36 -6.76 10.61
C ALA A 157 -19.73 -6.69 11.28
N ASP A 158 -20.42 -7.84 11.38
CA ASP A 158 -21.61 -7.98 12.21
C ASP A 158 -21.29 -7.77 13.70
#